data_AF-A0A9W7XEI0-F1
#
_entry.id   AF-A0A9W7XEI0-F1
#
_cell.length_a   1.000
_cell.length_b   1.000
_cell.length_c   1.000
_cell.angle_alpha   90.00
_cell.angle_beta   90.00
_cell.angle_gamma   90.00
#
_symmetry.space_group_name_H-M   'P 1'
#
loop_
_entity.id
_entity.type
_entity.pdbx_description
1 polymer ?
#
loop_
_entity_poly.entity_id
_entity_poly.type
_entity_poly.pdbx_seq_one_letter_code
_entity_poly.pdbx_strand_id
1 'polypeptide(L)'
;MNEREETMQSKLVPHRDLYNVRKVDGHVHLASAMNQKHLLRFIKYKLKTEPDRPVIVRDGQTLSLRQVFESLNLTAYDLSIDTLDMHAHKGAYHRFDKFNLKYNPIGESRLREIFMKTDNFIDGEFFAQITKEVVSDLEQSKYQMAEYRISIYGRSADEWDKLAAWVVDNKIFSSNVRWLIQVPRLYNVYKAGGQVQNFEQVLENLFRPLFEVTGDPRTHPKLHIFLQRVVGFDSVDDESKPERRMHKKYPLPRLWTTGENPPYTYYCFFTMANLCSLNQWRLRRGFNTFVFRPHAGEAGDTEHLAAAFLSSQAINHGILLRKVPALQYLFYLQQIGLAMSPLSNNALFL
;
A
#
# COMPACT_ATOMS: atom_id res chain seq x y z
N MET A 1 14.90 -25.34 -26.68
CA MET A 1 15.91 -25.55 -27.74
C MET A 1 17.25 -24.86 -27.43
N ASN A 2 17.28 -23.71 -26.72
CA ASN A 2 18.52 -22.92 -26.57
C ASN A 2 19.16 -22.93 -25.16
N GLU A 3 18.70 -23.80 -24.24
CA GLU A 3 19.14 -23.83 -22.84
C GLU A 3 20.67 -23.92 -22.66
N ARG A 4 21.33 -24.76 -23.47
CA ARG A 4 22.80 -24.92 -23.43
C ARG A 4 23.53 -23.64 -23.82
N GLU A 5 23.00 -22.92 -24.80
CA GLU A 5 23.58 -21.66 -25.28
C GLU A 5 23.38 -20.55 -24.24
N GLU A 6 22.18 -20.43 -23.66
CA GLU A 6 21.87 -19.49 -22.57
C GLU A 6 22.77 -19.74 -21.34
N THR A 7 23.01 -21.01 -21.00
CA THR A 7 23.92 -21.40 -19.92
C THR A 7 25.37 -21.03 -20.24
N MET A 8 25.81 -21.24 -21.48
CA MET A 8 27.14 -20.87 -21.93
C MET A 8 27.33 -19.34 -21.87
N GLN A 9 26.37 -18.57 -22.39
CA GLN A 9 26.39 -17.11 -22.35
C GLN A 9 26.40 -16.56 -20.92
N SER A 10 25.62 -17.14 -20.02
CA SER A 10 25.62 -16.74 -18.60
C SER A 10 26.99 -16.96 -17.94
N LYS A 11 27.68 -18.07 -18.27
CA LYS A 11 29.03 -18.36 -17.78
C LYS A 11 30.11 -17.43 -18.35
N LEU A 12 29.86 -16.80 -19.50
CA LEU A 12 30.76 -15.80 -20.10
C LEU A 12 30.72 -14.44 -19.37
N VAL A 13 29.77 -14.23 -18.44
CA VAL A 13 29.69 -13.02 -17.62
C VAL A 13 30.26 -13.31 -16.22
N PRO A 14 31.59 -13.21 -16.03
CA PRO A 14 32.20 -13.50 -14.73
C PRO A 14 31.70 -12.54 -13.67
N HIS A 15 31.64 -13.01 -12.42
CA HIS A 15 31.16 -12.24 -11.27
C HIS A 15 29.73 -11.72 -11.40
N ARG A 16 28.91 -12.30 -12.28
CA ARG A 16 27.45 -12.13 -12.32
C ARG A 16 26.74 -13.44 -12.10
N ASP A 17 25.91 -13.48 -11.06
CA ASP A 17 25.10 -14.63 -10.69
C ASP A 17 23.79 -14.15 -10.06
N LEU A 18 22.96 -15.10 -9.66
CA LEU A 18 21.69 -14.81 -9.02
C LEU A 18 21.85 -13.92 -7.77
N TYR A 19 22.94 -14.01 -7.00
CA TYR A 19 23.11 -13.29 -5.75
C TYR A 19 23.58 -11.84 -5.93
N ASN A 20 24.24 -11.53 -7.06
CA ASN A 20 24.82 -10.21 -7.31
C ASN A 20 24.11 -9.40 -8.43
N VAL A 21 23.07 -9.97 -9.05
CA VAL A 21 22.15 -9.21 -9.91
C VAL A 21 21.20 -8.40 -9.04
N ARG A 22 21.01 -7.13 -9.39
CA ARG A 22 20.07 -6.25 -8.69
C ARG A 22 18.64 -6.67 -8.98
N LYS A 23 17.84 -6.79 -7.93
CA LYS A 23 16.43 -7.18 -7.98
C LYS A 23 15.62 -6.16 -7.22
N VAL A 24 14.40 -5.96 -7.69
CA VAL A 24 13.45 -5.02 -7.08
C VAL A 24 12.22 -5.82 -6.69
N ASP A 25 11.85 -5.76 -5.41
CA ASP A 25 10.52 -6.15 -4.98
C ASP A 25 9.55 -5.01 -5.34
N GLY A 26 8.86 -5.18 -6.47
CA GLY A 26 7.91 -4.21 -7.00
C GLY A 26 6.51 -4.31 -6.37
N HIS A 27 6.23 -5.34 -5.56
CA HIS A 27 4.90 -5.59 -5.02
C HIS A 27 4.89 -6.00 -3.54
N VAL A 28 5.17 -5.01 -2.68
CA VAL A 28 5.17 -5.18 -1.23
C VAL A 28 4.43 -4.04 -0.52
N HIS A 29 3.57 -4.39 0.43
CA HIS A 29 2.92 -3.44 1.33
C HIS A 29 3.81 -3.22 2.56
N LEU A 30 4.05 -1.96 2.97
CA LEU A 30 4.98 -1.66 4.07
C LEU A 30 4.60 -2.37 5.37
N ALA A 31 3.30 -2.39 5.70
CA ALA A 31 2.79 -3.05 6.90
C ALA A 31 3.10 -4.56 6.93
N SER A 32 3.39 -5.15 5.78
CA SER A 32 3.64 -6.58 5.59
C SER A 32 5.11 -6.87 5.30
N ALA A 33 5.97 -5.85 5.24
CA ALA A 33 7.37 -5.98 4.85
C ALA A 33 8.24 -6.63 5.94
N MET A 34 7.78 -6.59 7.19
CA MET A 34 8.51 -7.13 8.34
C MET A 34 8.28 -8.63 8.49
N ASN A 35 9.33 -9.36 8.83
CA ASN A 35 9.20 -10.74 9.28
C ASN A 35 8.43 -10.79 10.61
N GLN A 36 7.50 -11.73 10.76
CA GLN A 36 6.71 -11.93 11.99
C GLN A 36 7.58 -12.08 13.26
N LYS A 37 8.70 -12.80 13.18
CA LYS A 37 9.64 -12.96 14.30
C LYS A 37 10.30 -11.64 14.70
N HIS A 38 10.59 -10.78 13.72
CA HIS A 38 11.15 -9.46 13.94
C HIS A 38 10.13 -8.55 14.62
N LEU A 39 8.90 -8.49 14.09
CA LEU A 39 7.80 -7.74 14.69
C LEU A 39 7.52 -8.18 16.13
N LEU A 40 7.45 -9.49 16.38
CA LEU A 40 7.26 -10.04 17.72
C LEU A 40 8.35 -9.58 18.69
N ARG A 41 9.61 -9.69 18.28
CA ARG A 41 10.76 -9.27 19.09
C ARG A 41 10.70 -7.77 19.39
N PHE A 42 10.30 -6.96 18.42
CA PHE A 42 10.13 -5.52 18.59
C PHE A 42 9.03 -5.19 19.61
N ILE A 43 7.86 -5.82 19.48
CA ILE A 43 6.75 -5.64 20.43
C ILE A 43 7.18 -6.04 21.86
N LYS A 44 7.83 -7.20 22.03
CA LYS A 44 8.36 -7.64 23.33
C LYS A 44 9.39 -6.67 23.90
N TYR A 45 10.27 -6.15 23.04
CA TYR A 45 11.28 -5.17 23.43
C TYR A 45 10.62 -3.88 23.95
N LYS A 46 9.61 -3.35 23.25
CA LYS A 46 8.86 -2.15 23.68
C LYS A 46 8.08 -2.39 24.97
N LEU A 47 7.43 -3.54 25.11
CA LEU A 47 6.73 -3.89 26.34
C LEU A 47 7.68 -3.99 27.55
N LYS A 48 8.94 -4.41 27.33
CA LYS A 48 9.95 -4.49 28.41
C LYS A 48 10.59 -3.14 28.75
N THR A 49 10.83 -2.30 27.74
CA THR A 49 11.61 -1.05 27.90
C THR A 49 10.75 0.19 28.13
N GLU A 50 9.54 0.23 27.58
CA GLU A 50 8.62 1.37 27.64
C GLU A 50 7.19 0.93 28.05
N PRO A 51 7.01 0.15 29.14
CA PRO A 51 5.69 -0.39 29.50
C PRO A 51 4.67 0.70 29.89
N ASP A 52 5.12 1.74 30.58
CA ASP A 52 4.23 2.80 31.11
C ASP A 52 3.99 3.92 30.09
N ARG A 53 4.51 3.77 28.86
CA ARG A 53 4.34 4.77 27.80
C ARG A 53 2.88 4.87 27.35
N PRO A 54 2.27 6.06 27.35
CA PRO A 54 0.96 6.31 26.74
C PRO A 54 0.97 5.99 25.24
N VAL A 55 0.04 5.13 24.77
CA VAL A 55 0.04 4.67 23.37
C VAL A 55 -1.31 4.77 22.65
N ILE A 56 -2.43 4.91 23.37
CA ILE A 56 -3.76 5.00 22.76
C ILE A 56 -4.74 5.72 23.69
N VAL A 57 -5.72 6.42 23.12
CA VAL A 57 -6.86 6.98 23.86
C VAL A 57 -8.11 6.18 23.52
N ARG A 58 -8.78 5.64 24.54
CA ARG A 58 -10.05 4.91 24.40
C ARG A 58 -10.98 5.28 25.54
N ASP A 59 -12.25 5.49 25.21
CA ASP A 59 -13.31 5.83 26.17
C ASP A 59 -12.96 7.03 27.08
N GLY A 60 -12.25 8.01 26.49
CA GLY A 60 -11.77 9.20 27.21
C GLY A 60 -10.56 8.97 28.11
N GLN A 61 -10.03 7.75 28.20
CA GLN A 61 -8.87 7.39 28.99
C GLN A 61 -7.64 7.16 28.11
N THR A 62 -6.49 7.66 28.56
CA THR A 62 -5.20 7.38 27.91
C THR A 62 -4.62 6.11 28.53
N LEU A 63 -4.43 5.08 27.71
CA LEU A 63 -3.88 3.80 28.15
C LEU A 63 -2.38 3.71 27.85
N SER A 64 -1.62 3.21 28.81
CA SER A 64 -0.22 2.85 28.62
C SER A 64 -0.08 1.54 27.84
N LEU A 65 1.11 1.27 27.31
CA LEU A 65 1.38 0.02 26.59
C LEU A 65 1.06 -1.19 27.48
N ARG A 66 1.47 -1.18 28.75
CA ARG A 66 1.15 -2.23 29.72
C ARG A 66 -0.37 -2.39 29.88
N GLN A 67 -1.11 -1.30 30.07
CA GLN A 67 -2.57 -1.35 30.24
C GLN A 67 -3.28 -1.89 28.99
N VAL A 68 -2.77 -1.59 27.79
CA VAL A 68 -3.30 -2.17 26.55
C VAL A 68 -3.13 -3.69 26.56
N PHE A 69 -1.94 -4.20 26.93
CA PHE A 69 -1.69 -5.65 27.02
C PHE A 69 -2.51 -6.32 28.14
N GLU A 70 -2.65 -5.68 29.30
CA GLU A 70 -3.52 -6.15 30.39
C GLU A 70 -4.99 -6.22 29.95
N SER A 71 -5.49 -5.22 29.22
CA SER A 71 -6.86 -5.20 28.68
C SER A 71 -7.11 -6.26 27.60
N LEU A 72 -6.05 -6.83 27.04
CA LEU A 72 -6.10 -7.95 26.11
C LEU A 72 -5.96 -9.30 26.80
N ASN A 73 -5.71 -9.31 28.11
CA ASN A 73 -5.35 -10.49 28.88
C ASN A 73 -4.13 -11.22 28.28
N LEU A 74 -3.12 -10.45 27.86
CA LEU A 74 -1.90 -10.96 27.23
C LEU A 74 -0.66 -10.48 27.99
N THR A 75 0.25 -11.41 28.31
CA THR A 75 1.57 -11.06 28.87
C THR A 75 2.66 -11.13 27.81
N ALA A 76 3.82 -10.54 28.11
CA ALA A 76 5.01 -10.65 27.25
C ALA A 76 5.47 -12.11 27.03
N TYR A 77 5.16 -13.00 27.97
CA TYR A 77 5.48 -14.42 27.87
C TYR A 77 4.53 -15.14 26.92
N ASP A 78 3.24 -14.79 26.96
CA ASP A 78 2.20 -15.40 26.12
C ASP A 78 2.33 -15.03 24.64
N LEU A 79 2.99 -13.91 24.32
CA LEU A 79 3.22 -13.50 22.95
C LEU A 79 4.14 -14.48 22.21
N SER A 80 3.57 -15.21 21.27
CA SER A 80 4.23 -16.08 20.31
C SER A 80 3.91 -15.65 18.87
N ILE A 81 4.61 -16.24 17.90
CA ILE A 81 4.31 -16.04 16.46
C ILE A 81 2.87 -16.48 16.16
N ASP A 82 2.42 -17.57 16.79
CA ASP A 82 1.07 -18.09 16.59
C ASP A 82 -0.01 -17.21 17.23
N THR A 83 0.28 -16.58 18.38
CA THR A 83 -0.65 -15.61 18.99
C THR A 83 -0.76 -14.30 18.23
N LEU A 84 0.24 -13.96 17.40
CA LEU A 84 0.16 -12.81 16.51
C LEU A 84 -0.84 -13.04 15.36
N ASP A 85 -1.25 -14.29 15.10
CA ASP A 85 -2.21 -14.72 14.07
C ASP A 85 -1.96 -14.11 12.67
N MET A 86 -0.68 -13.97 12.31
CA MET A 86 -0.23 -13.39 11.04
C MET A 86 -0.12 -14.43 9.91
N HIS A 87 -0.67 -15.64 10.10
CA HIS A 87 -0.60 -16.75 9.13
C HIS A 87 -1.67 -16.62 8.04
N ALA A 88 -1.32 -16.98 6.80
CA ALA A 88 -2.27 -17.06 5.71
C ALA A 88 -3.09 -18.38 5.82
N HIS A 89 -4.24 -18.33 6.49
CA HIS A 89 -5.15 -19.49 6.63
C HIS A 89 -6.19 -19.58 5.49
N LYS A 90 -6.42 -20.80 4.98
CA LYS A 90 -7.45 -21.14 3.96
C LYS A 90 -8.90 -20.79 4.37
N GLY A 91 -9.17 -20.59 5.66
CA GLY A 91 -10.47 -20.16 6.20
C GLY A 91 -10.68 -18.63 6.24
N ALA A 92 -9.76 -17.85 5.67
CA ALA A 92 -9.86 -16.39 5.56
C ALA A 92 -10.70 -15.93 4.36
N TYR A 93 -11.45 -16.85 3.75
CA TYR A 93 -12.44 -16.55 2.72
C TYR A 93 -13.76 -16.17 3.42
N HIS A 94 -14.15 -14.90 3.26
CA HIS A 94 -15.52 -14.34 3.21
C HIS A 94 -15.65 -12.88 3.69
N ARG A 95 -14.58 -12.22 4.16
CA ARG A 95 -14.67 -10.86 4.70
C ARG A 95 -13.35 -10.09 4.60
N PHE A 96 -13.27 -9.02 3.81
CA PHE A 96 -12.08 -8.16 3.69
C PHE A 96 -11.80 -7.30 4.94
N ASP A 97 -12.78 -7.19 5.84
CA ASP A 97 -12.56 -6.83 7.23
C ASP A 97 -11.43 -7.70 7.84
N LYS A 98 -11.28 -8.97 7.41
CA LYS A 98 -10.13 -9.83 7.74
C LYS A 98 -8.85 -9.59 6.95
N PHE A 99 -8.85 -8.91 5.81
CA PHE A 99 -7.61 -8.51 5.12
C PHE A 99 -6.91 -7.38 5.88
N ASN A 100 -7.69 -6.49 6.47
CA ASN A 100 -7.21 -5.53 7.45
C ASN A 100 -6.88 -6.21 8.81
N LEU A 101 -7.64 -7.22 9.26
CA LEU A 101 -7.30 -7.99 10.46
C LEU A 101 -6.05 -8.89 10.28
N LYS A 102 -5.66 -9.29 9.07
CA LYS A 102 -4.44 -10.08 8.78
C LYS A 102 -3.13 -9.31 9.01
N TYR A 103 -3.23 -7.99 9.12
CA TYR A 103 -2.14 -7.12 9.55
C TYR A 103 -2.43 -6.49 10.91
N ASN A 104 -3.44 -7.00 11.63
CA ASN A 104 -3.56 -6.73 13.06
C ASN A 104 -2.69 -7.74 13.79
N PRO A 105 -1.65 -7.31 14.53
CA PRO A 105 -1.06 -8.18 15.53
C PRO A 105 -2.20 -8.70 16.42
N ILE A 106 -2.34 -10.02 16.52
CA ILE A 106 -3.29 -10.72 17.42
C ILE A 106 -4.77 -10.58 16.99
N GLY A 107 -5.04 -10.20 15.73
CA GLY A 107 -6.42 -9.95 15.28
C GLY A 107 -7.05 -8.72 15.95
N GLU A 108 -6.27 -7.95 16.70
CA GLU A 108 -6.72 -6.84 17.51
C GLU A 108 -6.38 -5.50 16.84
N SER A 109 -7.43 -4.68 16.63
CA SER A 109 -7.28 -3.35 16.00
C SER A 109 -6.31 -2.45 16.76
N ARG A 110 -6.25 -2.58 18.10
CA ARG A 110 -5.41 -1.78 19.00
C ARG A 110 -3.92 -1.94 18.71
N LEU A 111 -3.42 -3.17 18.60
CA LEU A 111 -1.98 -3.40 18.38
C LEU A 111 -1.56 -2.98 16.98
N ARG A 112 -2.44 -3.10 15.97
CA ARG A 112 -2.15 -2.58 14.63
C ARG A 112 -2.05 -1.07 14.62
N GLU A 113 -2.99 -0.43 15.29
CA GLU A 113 -3.03 1.02 15.43
C GLU A 113 -1.72 1.51 16.06
N ILE A 114 -1.25 0.86 17.12
CA ILE A 114 -0.04 1.25 17.84
C ILE A 114 1.25 0.96 17.03
N PHE A 115 1.39 -0.24 16.47
CA PHE A 115 2.67 -0.71 15.90
C PHE A 115 2.79 -0.60 14.38
N MET A 116 1.68 -0.42 13.66
CA MET A 116 1.63 -0.60 12.19
C MET A 116 0.87 0.51 11.46
N LYS A 117 0.55 1.62 12.15
CA LYS A 117 0.00 2.83 11.54
C LYS A 117 0.98 3.98 11.61
N THR A 118 0.96 4.82 10.58
CA THR A 118 1.77 6.04 10.47
C THR A 118 1.15 7.23 11.21
N ASP A 119 -0.17 7.20 11.39
CA ASP A 119 -0.96 8.21 12.09
C ASP A 119 -1.71 7.50 13.23
N ASN A 120 -1.30 7.78 14.47
CA ASN A 120 -1.85 7.25 15.71
C ASN A 120 -1.49 8.19 16.88
N PHE A 121 -1.85 7.83 18.12
CA PHE A 121 -1.61 8.67 19.30
C PHE A 121 -0.13 9.02 19.58
N ILE A 122 0.82 8.20 19.10
CA ILE A 122 2.27 8.42 19.24
C ILE A 122 2.91 8.84 17.91
N ASP A 123 2.12 9.42 17.00
CA ASP A 123 2.55 9.90 15.68
C ASP A 123 3.30 8.83 14.86
N GLY A 124 2.89 7.56 15.00
CA GLY A 124 3.46 6.42 14.29
C GLY A 124 4.91 6.10 14.65
N GLU A 125 5.41 6.57 15.79
CA GLU A 125 6.82 6.42 16.21
C GLU A 125 7.29 4.95 16.20
N PHE A 126 6.50 4.04 16.78
CA PHE A 126 6.85 2.61 16.80
C PHE A 126 6.95 2.02 15.41
N PHE A 127 6.01 2.37 14.52
CA PHE A 127 6.04 1.90 13.14
C PHE A 127 7.25 2.47 12.37
N ALA A 128 7.62 3.72 12.64
CA ALA A 128 8.81 4.33 12.06
C ALA A 128 10.10 3.65 12.51
N GLN A 129 10.21 3.30 13.81
CA GLN A 129 11.38 2.62 14.36
C GLN A 129 11.60 1.24 13.72
N ILE A 130 10.57 0.40 13.69
CA ILE A 130 10.71 -0.93 13.06
C ILE A 130 10.90 -0.82 11.54
N THR A 131 10.29 0.18 10.89
CA THR A 131 10.53 0.45 9.46
C THR A 131 12.00 0.78 9.20
N LYS A 132 12.64 1.58 10.07
CA LYS A 132 14.09 1.86 9.94
C LYS A 132 14.94 0.59 10.06
N GLU A 133 14.58 -0.31 10.97
CA GLU A 133 15.28 -1.59 11.12
C GLU A 133 15.19 -2.39 9.81
N VAL A 134 13.99 -2.51 9.22
CA VAL A 134 13.79 -3.19 7.93
C VAL A 134 14.55 -2.52 6.79
N VAL A 135 14.50 -1.19 6.72
CA VAL A 135 15.19 -0.42 5.67
C VAL A 135 16.72 -0.58 5.80
N SER A 136 17.25 -0.56 7.02
CA SER A 136 18.67 -0.80 7.30
C SER A 136 19.11 -2.20 6.85
N ASP A 137 18.32 -3.22 7.13
CA ASP A 137 18.61 -4.60 6.69
C ASP A 137 18.60 -4.72 5.15
N LEU A 138 17.70 -3.98 4.48
CA LEU A 138 17.64 -3.91 3.02
C LEU A 138 18.86 -3.17 2.43
N GLU A 139 19.35 -2.11 3.08
CA GLU A 139 20.55 -1.38 2.64
C GLU A 139 21.83 -2.22 2.76
N GLN A 140 21.93 -3.06 3.79
CA GLN A 140 23.00 -4.04 3.91
C GLN A 140 22.95 -5.08 2.79
N SER A 141 21.75 -5.37 2.28
CA SER A 141 21.53 -6.23 1.11
C SER A 141 21.75 -5.48 -0.21
N LYS A 142 23.02 -5.25 -0.58
CA LYS A 142 23.47 -4.44 -1.75
C LYS A 142 22.68 -4.62 -3.06
N TYR A 143 22.14 -5.81 -3.32
CA TYR A 143 21.49 -6.17 -4.58
C TYR A 143 19.96 -6.20 -4.50
N GLN A 144 19.38 -5.90 -3.34
CA GLN A 144 17.94 -5.92 -3.14
C GLN A 144 17.42 -4.49 -2.98
N MET A 145 16.36 -4.21 -3.72
CA MET A 145 15.63 -2.94 -3.69
C MET A 145 14.15 -3.23 -3.44
N ALA A 146 13.41 -2.26 -2.93
CA ALA A 146 11.99 -2.43 -2.67
C ALA A 146 11.19 -1.18 -3.03
N GLU A 147 9.99 -1.40 -3.51
CA GLU A 147 8.99 -0.38 -3.72
C GLU A 147 7.81 -0.59 -2.77
N TYR A 148 7.93 0.00 -1.57
CA TYR A 148 6.94 -0.17 -0.51
C TYR A 148 5.68 0.64 -0.78
N ARG A 149 4.53 0.03 -0.54
CA ARG A 149 3.23 0.72 -0.57
C ARG A 149 2.84 1.27 0.79
N ILE A 150 2.42 2.53 0.79
CA ILE A 150 1.94 3.26 1.96
C ILE A 150 0.63 3.96 1.63
N SER A 151 -0.30 4.01 2.58
CA SER A 151 -1.69 4.39 2.29
C SER A 151 -1.93 5.89 2.39
N ILE A 152 -2.64 6.44 1.41
CA ILE A 152 -3.46 7.64 1.58
C ILE A 152 -4.90 7.22 1.26
N TYR A 153 -5.82 7.49 2.18
CA TYR A 153 -7.21 7.06 2.10
C TYR A 153 -8.09 8.07 1.37
N GLY A 154 -7.69 9.34 1.33
CA GLY A 154 -8.49 10.41 0.70
C GLY A 154 -9.70 10.83 1.55
N ARG A 155 -9.65 10.59 2.86
CA ARG A 155 -10.72 11.04 3.79
C ARG A 155 -10.57 12.51 4.16
N SER A 156 -9.34 13.01 4.14
CA SER A 156 -9.01 14.39 4.45
C SER A 156 -7.71 14.78 3.73
N ALA A 157 -7.57 16.07 3.41
CA ALA A 157 -6.42 16.62 2.71
C ALA A 157 -5.13 16.61 3.57
N ASP A 158 -5.27 16.62 4.90
CA ASP A 158 -4.16 16.59 5.87
C ASP A 158 -3.39 15.26 5.89
N GLU A 159 -3.95 14.18 5.32
CA GLU A 159 -3.31 12.86 5.30
C GLU A 159 -1.93 12.91 4.60
N TRP A 160 -1.78 13.74 3.57
CA TRP A 160 -0.51 13.92 2.87
C TRP A 160 0.57 14.55 3.74
N ASP A 161 0.23 15.63 4.47
CA ASP A 161 1.18 16.33 5.32
C ASP A 161 1.57 15.49 6.53
N LYS A 162 0.60 14.78 7.13
CA LYS A 162 0.88 13.82 8.21
C LYS A 162 1.81 12.70 7.75
N LEU A 163 1.52 12.10 6.60
CA LEU A 163 2.38 11.05 6.06
C LEU A 163 3.78 11.56 5.72
N ALA A 164 3.86 12.73 5.10
CA ALA A 164 5.13 13.36 4.79
C ALA A 164 5.92 13.67 6.06
N ALA A 165 5.29 14.23 7.10
CA ALA A 165 5.91 14.45 8.40
C ALA A 165 6.43 13.15 9.00
N TRP A 166 5.62 12.08 8.97
CA TRP A 166 6.04 10.76 9.45
C TRP A 166 7.31 10.27 8.74
N VAL A 167 7.44 10.41 7.42
CA VAL A 167 8.66 10.01 6.68
C VAL A 167 9.83 10.94 6.97
N VAL A 168 9.64 12.26 6.87
CA VAL A 168 10.70 13.26 6.95
C VAL A 168 11.27 13.37 8.37
N ASP A 169 10.40 13.50 9.37
CA ASP A 169 10.82 13.73 10.76
C ASP A 169 11.48 12.48 11.35
N ASN A 170 10.99 11.30 10.96
CA ASN A 170 11.66 10.05 11.28
C ASN A 170 12.87 9.78 10.40
N LYS A 171 13.18 10.57 9.35
CA LYS A 171 14.34 10.34 8.46
C LYS A 171 14.32 8.96 7.79
N ILE A 172 13.15 8.49 7.35
CA ILE A 172 12.99 7.19 6.67
C ILE A 172 13.33 7.35 5.18
N PHE A 173 14.62 7.55 4.91
CA PHE A 173 15.15 7.71 3.56
C PHE A 173 16.18 6.64 3.27
N SER A 174 16.08 6.02 2.09
CA SER A 174 17.03 5.02 1.64
C SER A 174 17.30 5.14 0.15
N SER A 175 18.51 4.77 -0.25
CA SER A 175 18.84 4.63 -1.67
C SER A 175 18.15 3.41 -2.30
N ASN A 176 17.77 2.42 -1.50
CA ASN A 176 17.23 1.14 -1.95
C ASN A 176 15.70 1.09 -1.97
N VAL A 177 15.05 2.09 -1.36
CA VAL A 177 13.60 2.13 -1.18
C VAL A 177 12.96 3.26 -1.96
N ARG A 178 11.86 2.96 -2.64
CA ARG A 178 10.91 3.95 -3.19
C ARG A 178 9.51 3.68 -2.68
N TRP A 179 8.66 4.70 -2.77
CA TRP A 179 7.30 4.64 -2.25
C TRP A 179 6.27 4.63 -3.36
N LEU A 180 5.29 3.72 -3.25
CA LEU A 180 4.02 3.84 -3.97
C LEU A 180 2.92 4.23 -3.00
N ILE A 181 2.05 5.11 -3.46
CA ILE A 181 0.89 5.55 -2.69
C ILE A 181 -0.26 4.64 -3.05
N GLN A 182 -0.65 3.78 -2.12
CA GLN A 182 -1.82 2.94 -2.29
C GLN A 182 -3.07 3.72 -1.85
N VAL A 183 -4.09 3.70 -2.70
CA VAL A 183 -5.37 4.35 -2.49
C VAL A 183 -6.45 3.28 -2.34
N PRO A 184 -6.93 3.02 -1.10
CA PRO A 184 -8.00 2.08 -0.87
C PRO A 184 -9.34 2.53 -1.45
N ARG A 185 -10.03 1.66 -2.20
CA ARG A 185 -11.35 1.92 -2.81
C ARG A 185 -12.48 1.77 -1.80
N LEU A 186 -12.50 2.59 -0.76
CA LEU A 186 -13.40 2.46 0.39
C LEU A 186 -14.34 3.67 0.57
N TYR A 187 -14.69 4.38 -0.51
CA TYR A 187 -15.57 5.55 -0.46
C TYR A 187 -16.88 5.29 0.31
N ASN A 188 -17.51 4.13 0.10
CA ASN A 188 -18.75 3.75 0.79
C ASN A 188 -18.60 3.76 2.33
N VAL A 189 -17.44 3.33 2.84
CA VAL A 189 -17.14 3.35 4.28
C VAL A 189 -16.99 4.80 4.77
N TYR A 190 -16.27 5.63 4.03
CA TYR A 190 -16.04 7.04 4.39
C TYR A 190 -17.32 7.86 4.32
N LYS A 191 -18.17 7.56 3.34
CA LYS A 191 -19.49 8.17 3.15
C LYS A 191 -20.44 7.77 4.29
N ALA A 192 -20.48 6.50 4.65
CA ALA A 192 -21.28 6.02 5.79
C ALA A 192 -20.81 6.61 7.12
N GLY A 193 -19.49 6.80 7.28
CA GLY A 193 -18.89 7.47 8.43
C GLY A 193 -19.01 9.00 8.44
N GLY A 194 -19.65 9.61 7.43
CA GLY A 194 -19.81 11.07 7.32
C GLY A 194 -18.51 11.84 7.06
N GLN A 195 -17.42 11.15 6.72
CA GLN A 195 -16.10 11.76 6.48
C GLN A 195 -16.04 12.49 5.14
N VAL A 196 -16.81 12.02 4.16
CA VAL A 196 -16.92 12.62 2.83
C VAL A 196 -18.37 12.70 2.37
N GLN A 197 -18.70 13.70 1.56
CA GLN A 197 -20.06 13.94 1.08
C GLN A 197 -20.32 13.42 -0.34
N ASN A 198 -19.30 13.34 -1.17
CA ASN A 198 -19.39 12.79 -2.52
C ASN A 198 -18.02 12.27 -2.94
N PHE A 199 -17.94 11.63 -4.10
CA PHE A 199 -16.67 11.10 -4.58
C PHE A 199 -15.67 12.19 -4.98
N GLU A 200 -16.14 13.37 -5.38
CA GLU A 200 -15.26 14.51 -5.69
C GLU A 200 -14.38 14.88 -4.49
N GLN A 201 -14.93 14.89 -3.28
CA GLN A 201 -14.15 15.19 -2.07
C GLN A 201 -13.00 14.19 -1.84
N VAL A 202 -13.17 12.92 -2.20
CA VAL A 202 -12.08 11.93 -2.15
C VAL A 202 -10.97 12.29 -3.15
N LEU A 203 -11.35 12.67 -4.37
CA LEU A 203 -10.39 13.11 -5.39
C LEU A 203 -9.68 14.41 -4.98
N GLU A 204 -10.41 15.36 -4.40
CA GLU A 204 -9.83 16.60 -3.87
C GLU A 204 -8.81 16.31 -2.77
N ASN A 205 -9.17 15.50 -1.78
CA ASN A 205 -8.26 15.11 -0.70
C ASN A 205 -7.01 14.39 -1.22
N LEU A 206 -7.14 13.60 -2.29
CA LEU A 206 -6.02 12.89 -2.91
C LEU A 206 -5.11 13.80 -3.74
N PHE A 207 -5.66 14.69 -4.56
CA PHE A 207 -4.90 15.40 -5.59
C PHE A 207 -4.65 16.87 -5.28
N ARG A 208 -5.54 17.55 -4.55
CA ARG A 208 -5.38 18.99 -4.27
C ARG A 208 -4.06 19.32 -3.55
N PRO A 209 -3.64 18.62 -2.48
CA PRO A 209 -2.34 18.89 -1.85
C PRO A 209 -1.16 18.70 -2.80
N LEU A 210 -1.28 17.76 -3.75
CA LEU A 210 -0.25 17.52 -4.77
C LEU A 210 -0.17 18.64 -5.80
N PHE A 211 -1.30 19.21 -6.20
CA PHE A 211 -1.34 20.40 -7.05
C PHE A 211 -0.82 21.62 -6.31
N GLU A 212 -1.19 21.82 -5.04
CA GLU A 212 -0.75 22.94 -4.21
C GLU A 212 0.78 22.94 -3.99
N VAL A 213 1.37 21.78 -3.62
CA VAL A 213 2.83 21.64 -3.47
C VAL A 213 3.58 21.68 -4.81
N THR A 214 2.91 21.27 -5.90
CA THR A 214 3.45 21.42 -7.26
C THR A 214 3.35 22.85 -7.75
N GLY A 215 2.47 23.69 -7.21
CA GLY A 215 2.42 25.13 -7.48
C GLY A 215 3.49 25.88 -6.70
N ASP A 216 3.55 25.70 -5.39
CA ASP A 216 4.54 26.30 -4.51
C ASP A 216 5.02 25.28 -3.46
N PRO A 217 6.29 24.80 -3.53
CA PRO A 217 6.82 23.84 -2.56
C PRO A 217 6.77 24.31 -1.10
N ARG A 218 6.62 25.62 -0.85
CA ARG A 218 6.56 26.19 0.51
C ARG A 218 5.23 25.95 1.20
N THR A 219 4.16 25.62 0.47
CA THR A 219 2.85 25.30 1.06
C THR A 219 2.91 24.00 1.84
N HIS A 220 3.63 23.00 1.31
CA HIS A 220 3.83 21.70 1.94
C HIS A 220 5.32 21.27 1.86
N PRO A 221 6.21 21.86 2.68
CA PRO A 221 7.66 21.66 2.54
C PRO A 221 8.09 20.20 2.77
N LYS A 222 7.53 19.54 3.79
CA LYS A 222 7.82 18.12 4.07
C LYS A 222 7.27 17.22 2.97
N LEU A 223 6.07 17.52 2.45
CA LEU A 223 5.48 16.81 1.33
C LEU A 223 6.34 16.92 0.08
N HIS A 224 6.86 18.12 -0.22
CA HIS A 224 7.76 18.31 -1.37
C HIS A 224 8.98 17.38 -1.30
N ILE A 225 9.61 17.27 -0.11
CA ILE A 225 10.74 16.37 0.13
C ILE A 225 10.33 14.91 -0.03
N PHE A 226 9.22 14.50 0.60
CA PHE A 226 8.71 13.15 0.53
C PHE A 226 8.43 12.71 -0.92
N LEU A 227 7.80 13.57 -1.71
CA LEU A 227 7.43 13.28 -3.10
C LEU A 227 8.64 12.97 -3.99
N GLN A 228 9.85 13.44 -3.65
CA GLN A 228 11.07 13.08 -4.40
C GLN A 228 11.41 11.57 -4.33
N ARG A 229 10.82 10.84 -3.38
CA ARG A 229 10.97 9.39 -3.21
C ARG A 229 9.72 8.60 -3.61
N VAL A 230 8.62 9.27 -3.89
CA VAL A 230 7.39 8.65 -4.39
C VAL A 230 7.51 8.44 -5.89
N VAL A 231 7.22 7.23 -6.35
CA VAL A 231 7.35 6.84 -7.77
C VAL A 231 6.01 6.59 -8.44
N GLY A 232 4.94 6.36 -7.68
CA GLY A 232 3.66 6.02 -8.30
C GLY A 232 2.50 5.88 -7.34
N PHE A 233 1.34 5.60 -7.93
CA PHE A 233 0.07 5.33 -7.28
C PHE A 233 -0.39 3.92 -7.58
N ASP A 234 -1.10 3.36 -6.61
CA ASP A 234 -1.73 2.04 -6.67
C ASP A 234 -3.17 2.18 -6.19
N SER A 235 -4.09 1.39 -6.73
CA SER A 235 -5.48 1.32 -6.30
C SER A 235 -5.76 -0.07 -5.75
N VAL A 236 -6.24 -0.14 -4.50
CA VAL A 236 -6.38 -1.39 -3.74
C VAL A 236 -7.78 -1.52 -3.12
N ASP A 237 -8.33 -2.72 -3.07
CA ASP A 237 -9.43 -3.19 -2.20
C ASP A 237 -9.65 -4.68 -2.53
N ASP A 238 -10.61 -5.33 -1.88
CA ASP A 238 -11.12 -6.64 -2.28
C ASP A 238 -11.69 -6.62 -3.70
N GLU A 239 -10.95 -7.14 -4.67
CA GLU A 239 -11.43 -7.24 -6.05
C GLU A 239 -12.61 -8.20 -6.20
N SER A 240 -12.82 -9.13 -5.25
CA SER A 240 -13.93 -10.10 -5.32
C SER A 240 -15.30 -9.51 -4.98
N LYS A 241 -15.35 -8.31 -4.38
CA LYS A 241 -16.62 -7.65 -4.05
C LYS A 241 -17.41 -7.37 -5.32
N PRO A 242 -18.70 -7.75 -5.37
CA PRO A 242 -19.53 -7.47 -6.54
C PRO A 242 -19.68 -5.96 -6.75
N GLU A 243 -19.39 -5.50 -7.96
CA GLU A 243 -19.62 -4.11 -8.36
C GLU A 243 -20.98 -4.02 -9.07
N ARG A 244 -21.93 -3.29 -8.48
CA ARG A 244 -23.24 -3.10 -9.11
C ARG A 244 -23.15 -2.04 -10.20
N ARG A 245 -23.46 -2.42 -11.44
CA ARG A 245 -23.62 -1.47 -12.54
C ARG A 245 -24.96 -0.74 -12.44
N MET A 246 -25.03 0.26 -11.55
CA MET A 246 -26.24 1.02 -11.25
C MET A 246 -26.62 2.04 -12.34
N HIS A 247 -25.65 2.48 -13.15
CA HIS A 247 -25.84 3.52 -14.15
C HIS A 247 -25.45 3.04 -15.55
N LYS A 248 -26.25 3.40 -16.57
CA LYS A 248 -25.86 3.24 -17.99
C LYS A 248 -24.67 4.12 -18.35
N LYS A 249 -24.63 5.34 -17.79
CA LYS A 249 -23.54 6.31 -17.87
C LYS A 249 -23.27 6.84 -16.47
N TYR A 250 -22.05 6.68 -15.98
CA TYR A 250 -21.72 7.11 -14.63
C TYR A 250 -21.83 8.64 -14.48
N PRO A 251 -22.35 9.14 -13.34
CA PRO A 251 -22.41 10.57 -13.08
C PRO A 251 -21.02 11.16 -12.82
N LEU A 252 -20.92 12.49 -12.84
CA LEU A 252 -19.69 13.19 -12.44
C LEU A 252 -19.41 12.99 -10.94
N PRO A 253 -18.14 13.09 -10.49
CA PRO A 253 -17.76 12.81 -9.09
C PRO A 253 -18.57 13.61 -8.06
N ARG A 254 -18.87 14.89 -8.35
CA ARG A 254 -19.68 15.77 -7.50
C ARG A 254 -21.11 15.30 -7.29
N LEU A 255 -21.64 14.57 -8.27
CA LEU A 255 -22.99 14.03 -8.28
C LEU A 255 -23.04 12.60 -7.74
N TRP A 256 -21.88 11.95 -7.52
CA TRP A 256 -21.82 10.65 -6.86
C TRP A 256 -21.93 10.86 -5.34
N THR A 257 -23.16 11.05 -4.86
CA THR A 257 -23.50 11.28 -3.45
C THR A 257 -24.13 10.05 -2.79
N THR A 258 -24.35 8.98 -3.56
CA THR A 258 -24.90 7.72 -3.04
C THR A 258 -23.91 7.07 -2.06
N GLY A 259 -24.41 6.18 -1.20
CA GLY A 259 -23.57 5.38 -0.30
C GLY A 259 -22.87 4.20 -0.98
N GLU A 260 -23.21 3.92 -2.24
CA GLU A 260 -22.61 2.86 -3.03
C GLU A 260 -21.18 3.22 -3.44
N ASN A 261 -20.28 2.23 -3.42
CA ASN A 261 -18.91 2.44 -3.85
C ASN A 261 -18.86 2.60 -5.39
N PRO A 262 -18.12 3.59 -5.93
CA PRO A 262 -17.88 3.65 -7.37
C PRO A 262 -17.17 2.38 -7.86
N PRO A 263 -17.43 1.94 -9.11
CA PRO A 263 -16.77 0.77 -9.66
C PRO A 263 -15.28 1.03 -9.93
N TYR A 264 -14.51 -0.04 -10.05
CA TYR A 264 -13.07 -0.02 -10.31
C TYR A 264 -12.68 0.88 -11.49
N THR A 265 -13.43 0.79 -12.59
CA THR A 265 -13.20 1.59 -13.80
C THR A 265 -13.29 3.08 -13.54
N TYR A 266 -14.18 3.50 -12.63
CA TYR A 266 -14.38 4.88 -12.22
C TYR A 266 -13.18 5.40 -11.43
N TYR A 267 -12.69 4.61 -10.45
CA TYR A 267 -11.48 4.92 -9.71
C TYR A 267 -10.27 5.06 -10.64
N CYS A 268 -10.07 4.12 -11.56
CA CYS A 268 -8.95 4.16 -12.50
C CYS A 268 -9.00 5.39 -13.41
N PHE A 269 -10.17 5.69 -13.99
CA PHE A 269 -10.34 6.83 -14.88
C PHE A 269 -9.99 8.16 -14.19
N PHE A 270 -10.59 8.44 -13.03
CA PHE A 270 -10.35 9.72 -12.35
C PHE A 270 -8.95 9.81 -11.72
N THR A 271 -8.39 8.68 -11.28
CA THR A 271 -6.99 8.63 -10.81
C THR A 271 -6.05 8.98 -11.95
N MET A 272 -6.19 8.33 -13.11
CA MET A 272 -5.34 8.56 -14.27
C MET A 272 -5.52 9.96 -14.87
N ALA A 273 -6.76 10.47 -14.97
CA ALA A 273 -7.02 11.81 -15.49
C ALA A 273 -6.33 12.91 -14.64
N ASN A 274 -6.41 12.79 -13.31
CA ASN A 274 -5.71 13.71 -12.40
C ASN A 274 -4.20 13.54 -12.47
N LEU A 275 -3.68 12.29 -12.49
CA LEU A 275 -2.25 12.03 -12.60
C LEU A 275 -1.67 12.56 -13.91
N CYS A 276 -2.36 12.42 -15.04
CA CYS A 276 -1.94 13.01 -16.32
C CYS A 276 -1.75 14.52 -16.20
N SER A 277 -2.75 15.23 -15.68
CA SER A 277 -2.70 16.69 -15.53
C SER A 277 -1.59 17.12 -14.56
N LEU A 278 -1.49 16.45 -13.40
CA LEU A 278 -0.48 16.69 -12.39
C LEU A 278 0.93 16.43 -12.95
N ASN A 279 1.15 15.29 -13.59
CA ASN A 279 2.45 14.91 -14.14
C ASN A 279 2.92 15.87 -15.23
N GLN A 280 2.03 16.34 -16.10
CA GLN A 280 2.38 17.34 -17.12
C GLN A 280 2.82 18.67 -16.50
N TRP A 281 2.25 19.06 -15.35
CA TRP A 281 2.71 20.24 -14.64
C TRP A 281 4.03 20.00 -13.90
N ARG A 282 4.14 18.89 -13.17
CA ARG A 282 5.37 18.49 -12.46
C ARG A 282 6.56 18.39 -13.42
N LEU A 283 6.37 17.78 -14.58
CA LEU A 283 7.38 17.65 -15.63
C LEU A 283 7.86 19.03 -16.12
N ARG A 284 6.94 19.96 -16.41
CA ARG A 284 7.29 21.34 -16.82
C ARG A 284 8.07 22.10 -15.75
N ARG A 285 7.91 21.73 -14.48
CA ARG A 285 8.67 22.28 -13.36
C ARG A 285 9.99 21.54 -13.07
N GLY A 286 10.30 20.47 -13.81
CA GLY A 286 11.48 19.63 -13.55
C GLY A 286 11.34 18.74 -12.29
N PHE A 287 10.12 18.51 -11.81
CA PHE A 287 9.85 17.59 -10.70
C PHE A 287 9.65 16.15 -11.21
N ASN A 288 9.82 15.17 -10.31
CA ASN A 288 9.51 13.77 -10.61
C ASN A 288 8.01 13.58 -10.89
N THR A 289 7.69 12.64 -11.76
CA THR A 289 6.33 12.24 -12.10
C THR A 289 5.97 10.89 -11.49
N PHE A 290 4.70 10.56 -11.49
CA PHE A 290 4.18 9.34 -10.87
C PHE A 290 3.57 8.40 -11.89
N VAL A 291 3.91 7.11 -11.83
CA VAL A 291 3.23 6.07 -12.61
C VAL A 291 1.99 5.58 -11.90
N PHE A 292 0.99 5.10 -12.63
CA PHE A 292 -0.17 4.40 -12.10
C PHE A 292 0.01 2.89 -12.29
N ARG A 293 0.05 2.15 -11.16
CA ARG A 293 0.27 0.71 -11.09
C ARG A 293 -0.75 0.04 -10.16
N PRO A 294 -2.02 -0.07 -10.59
CA PRO A 294 -3.09 -0.57 -9.74
C PRO A 294 -2.99 -2.08 -9.50
N HIS A 295 -3.58 -2.55 -8.40
CA HIS A 295 -4.01 -3.94 -8.30
C HIS A 295 -5.13 -4.18 -9.32
N ALA A 296 -4.97 -5.23 -10.12
CA ALA A 296 -5.93 -5.61 -11.14
C ALA A 296 -5.90 -7.11 -11.44
N GLY A 297 -7.08 -7.74 -11.42
CA GLY A 297 -7.27 -9.11 -11.87
C GLY A 297 -6.60 -10.14 -10.97
N GLU A 298 -6.50 -9.88 -9.68
CA GLU A 298 -6.29 -10.92 -8.67
C GLU A 298 -7.55 -11.78 -8.52
N ALA A 299 -8.69 -11.11 -8.39
CA ALA A 299 -10.03 -11.67 -8.28
C ALA A 299 -11.03 -10.75 -9.01
N GLY A 300 -12.33 -10.95 -8.81
CA GLY A 300 -13.33 -10.03 -9.34
C GLY A 300 -13.65 -10.18 -10.82
N ASP A 301 -14.13 -9.08 -11.40
CA ASP A 301 -14.51 -8.99 -12.81
C ASP A 301 -13.29 -8.79 -13.71
N THR A 302 -13.26 -9.51 -14.82
CA THR A 302 -12.25 -9.35 -15.87
C THR A 302 -12.24 -7.96 -16.50
N GLU A 303 -13.32 -7.18 -16.40
CA GLU A 303 -13.35 -5.78 -16.84
C GLU A 303 -12.31 -4.90 -16.12
N HIS A 304 -11.88 -5.27 -14.91
CA HIS A 304 -10.80 -4.57 -14.19
C HIS A 304 -9.50 -4.57 -14.99
N LEU A 305 -9.17 -5.69 -15.64
CA LEU A 305 -7.99 -5.81 -16.51
C LEU A 305 -8.09 -4.94 -17.75
N ALA A 306 -9.29 -4.79 -18.33
CA ALA A 306 -9.50 -3.91 -19.48
C ALA A 306 -9.34 -2.43 -19.09
N ALA A 307 -9.87 -2.04 -17.92
CA ALA A 307 -9.70 -0.69 -17.40
C ALA A 307 -8.24 -0.38 -17.08
N ALA A 308 -7.54 -1.31 -16.43
CA ALA A 308 -6.13 -1.17 -16.10
C ALA A 308 -5.25 -1.12 -17.37
N PHE A 309 -5.53 -1.96 -18.37
CA PHE A 309 -4.84 -1.94 -19.67
C PHE A 309 -4.85 -0.55 -20.32
N LEU A 310 -5.98 0.16 -20.26
CA LEU A 310 -6.14 1.47 -20.88
C LEU A 310 -5.56 2.63 -20.06
N SER A 311 -5.35 2.44 -18.75
CA SER A 311 -5.07 3.54 -17.81
C SER A 311 -3.76 3.44 -17.04
N SER A 312 -3.11 2.27 -17.02
CA SER A 312 -1.94 2.01 -16.18
C SER A 312 -0.67 1.73 -16.99
N GLN A 313 0.50 1.92 -16.36
CA GLN A 313 1.80 1.59 -16.96
C GLN A 313 2.23 0.15 -16.66
N ALA A 314 1.73 -0.42 -15.56
CA ALA A 314 1.93 -1.82 -15.16
C ALA A 314 0.79 -2.17 -14.18
N ILE A 315 0.60 -3.45 -13.88
CA ILE A 315 -0.39 -3.89 -12.89
C ILE A 315 0.22 -4.81 -11.85
N ASN A 316 -0.42 -4.86 -10.69
CA ASN A 316 -0.15 -5.86 -9.67
C ASN A 316 -1.16 -7.01 -9.84
N HIS A 317 -0.69 -8.25 -9.74
CA HIS A 317 -1.43 -9.51 -10.01
C HIS A 317 -1.56 -9.90 -11.49
N GLY A 318 -2.70 -9.63 -12.13
CA GLY A 318 -2.98 -10.12 -13.49
C GLY A 318 -3.33 -11.61 -13.60
N ILE A 319 -3.71 -12.28 -12.50
CA ILE A 319 -4.05 -13.72 -12.47
C ILE A 319 -5.19 -14.06 -13.43
N LEU A 320 -6.20 -13.20 -13.51
CA LEU A 320 -7.38 -13.40 -14.35
C LEU A 320 -7.10 -13.22 -15.86
N LEU A 321 -5.90 -12.76 -16.27
CA LEU A 321 -5.53 -12.72 -17.70
C LEU A 321 -5.64 -14.11 -18.34
N ARG A 322 -5.39 -15.18 -17.58
CA ARG A 322 -5.57 -16.57 -18.04
C ARG A 322 -6.99 -16.89 -18.51
N LYS A 323 -8.00 -16.11 -18.09
CA LYS A 323 -9.41 -16.29 -18.48
C LYS A 323 -9.80 -15.44 -19.69
N VAL A 324 -8.96 -14.49 -20.11
CA VAL A 324 -9.27 -13.56 -21.21
C VAL A 324 -8.11 -13.52 -22.21
N PRO A 325 -8.04 -14.49 -23.14
CA PRO A 325 -6.93 -14.60 -24.09
C PRO A 325 -6.66 -13.33 -24.89
N ALA A 326 -7.72 -12.60 -25.27
CA ALA A 326 -7.59 -11.33 -26.00
C ALA A 326 -6.85 -10.27 -25.18
N LEU A 327 -7.21 -10.08 -23.90
CA LEU A 327 -6.50 -9.15 -23.02
C LEU A 327 -5.09 -9.63 -22.73
N GLN A 328 -4.88 -10.92 -22.47
CA GLN A 328 -3.54 -11.47 -22.27
C GLN A 328 -2.62 -11.18 -23.46
N TYR A 329 -3.14 -11.33 -24.68
CA TYR A 329 -2.40 -11.03 -25.89
C TYR A 329 -2.13 -9.52 -26.05
N LEU A 330 -3.08 -8.65 -25.69
CA LEU A 330 -2.87 -7.21 -25.69
C LEU A 330 -1.81 -6.76 -24.67
N PHE A 331 -1.81 -7.32 -23.46
CA PHE A 331 -0.77 -7.08 -22.46
C PHE A 331 0.61 -7.52 -22.98
N TYR A 332 0.67 -8.65 -23.67
CA TYR A 332 1.88 -9.10 -24.35
C TYR A 332 2.33 -8.10 -25.44
N LEU A 333 1.43 -7.70 -26.34
CA LEU A 333 1.79 -6.77 -27.44
C LEU A 333 2.25 -5.41 -26.93
N GLN A 334 1.62 -4.89 -25.87
CA GLN A 334 1.96 -3.60 -25.27
C GLN A 334 3.07 -3.68 -24.22
N GLN A 335 3.57 -4.89 -23.92
CA GLN A 335 4.61 -5.13 -22.89
C GLN A 335 4.24 -4.50 -21.53
N ILE A 336 2.97 -4.59 -21.14
CA ILE A 336 2.52 -4.11 -19.82
C ILE A 336 3.00 -5.09 -18.75
N GLY A 337 3.85 -4.62 -17.85
CA GLY A 337 4.46 -5.43 -16.80
C GLY A 337 3.44 -5.90 -15.74
N LEU A 338 3.68 -7.11 -15.22
CA LEU A 338 2.91 -7.72 -14.14
C LEU A 338 3.81 -7.90 -12.91
N ALA A 339 3.43 -7.32 -11.77
CA ALA A 339 4.06 -7.61 -10.49
C ALA A 339 3.22 -8.66 -9.74
N MET A 340 3.66 -9.91 -9.82
CA MET A 340 2.95 -11.07 -9.27
C MET A 340 3.52 -11.51 -7.93
N SER A 341 2.66 -12.03 -7.06
CA SER A 341 3.05 -12.56 -5.74
C SER A 341 2.55 -14.01 -5.59
N PRO A 342 3.15 -14.99 -6.32
CA PRO A 342 2.59 -16.34 -6.41
C PRO A 342 2.37 -17.04 -5.07
N LEU A 343 3.27 -16.84 -4.10
CA LEU A 343 3.13 -17.39 -2.74
C LEU A 343 1.90 -16.83 -2.02
N SER A 344 1.67 -15.52 -2.12
CA SER A 344 0.48 -14.86 -1.59
C SER A 344 -0.78 -15.37 -2.29
N ASN A 345 -0.75 -15.44 -3.62
CA ASN A 345 -1.89 -15.89 -4.41
C ASN A 345 -2.27 -17.34 -4.14
N ASN A 346 -1.28 -18.22 -3.92
CA ASN A 346 -1.51 -19.60 -3.51
C ASN A 346 -2.07 -19.73 -2.09
N ALA A 347 -1.75 -18.81 -1.18
CA ALA A 347 -2.26 -18.87 0.17
C ALA A 347 -3.68 -18.29 0.30
N LEU A 348 -4.08 -17.43 -0.64
CA LEU A 348 -5.30 -16.65 -0.56
C LEU A 348 -6.38 -17.03 -1.57
N PHE A 349 -6.03 -17.46 -2.79
CA PHE A 349 -6.98 -17.55 -3.92
C PHE A 349 -6.91 -18.86 -4.73
N LEU A 350 -5.83 -19.64 -4.59
CA LEU A 350 -5.70 -21.00 -5.14
C LEU A 350 -5.76 -22.02 -4.00
#